data_AF-A0A7X8LVF8-F1
#
_entry.id   AF-A0A7X8LVF8-F1
#
_cell.length_a   1.000
_cell.length_b   1.000
_cell.length_c   1.000
_cell.angle_alpha   90.00
_cell.angle_beta   90.00
_cell.angle_gamma   90.00
#
_symmetry.space_group_name_H-M   'P 1'
#
loop_
_entity.id
_entity.type
_entity.pdbx_description
1 polymer ?
#
loop_
_entity_poly.entity_id
_entity_poly.type
_entity_poly.pdbx_seq_one_letter_code
_entity_poly.pdbx_strand_id
1 'polypeptide(L)'
;MRKFTVSSTLILLILAILSTTTFQVSALTPHEEIEALRKNIRYTEDIDTEIFNRLEAAVLKKYTDVEKEGWYMSVMVKLVGLGALDGSLENTLDPEGTVTKAMFIKMLVRAIYGPDGLNNITPTFDHWAARDVEKAILTNLLSRGEITVDNLSEPITRVEMAKIIVRAYRKLELHPLTAEECEHLIDKIGDYSTMNKVQKESALIAYGAGIISGYTNGNFGPYDLANRAQASAFIIRVLDKNERAKVEFPPVEPPREPMILKYDDPDRPMAIEGDTFIKPDGTSVVLKVGPSGVLGEGQGCATEIGRRDRGGIIQEGDLGTDEGVMGQPYLVCKKTGEGHYIREWHLIAESQGDEAFKKYGHTEEGTTYGPWLVYLHGSWSWTGPL
;
A
#
# COMPACT_ATOMS: atom_id res chain seq x y z
N MET A 1 -85.22 -39.02 33.62
CA MET A 1 -86.42 -38.63 32.86
C MET A 1 -85.99 -38.13 31.47
N ARG A 2 -86.65 -38.68 30.43
CA ARG A 2 -86.93 -38.16 29.06
C ARG A 2 -86.02 -37.03 28.51
N LYS A 3 -85.22 -37.31 27.46
CA LYS A 3 -85.50 -37.19 26.01
C LYS A 3 -85.65 -35.73 25.51
N PHE A 4 -84.91 -35.39 24.45
CA PHE A 4 -85.31 -34.81 23.13
C PHE A 4 -84.09 -34.04 22.55
N THR A 5 -83.36 -34.52 21.52
CA THR A 5 -83.56 -34.40 20.04
C THR A 5 -83.95 -32.98 19.60
N VAL A 6 -83.48 -32.36 18.51
CA VAL A 6 -82.55 -32.68 17.41
C VAL A 6 -82.24 -31.35 16.71
N SER A 7 -81.03 -31.27 16.15
CA SER A 7 -80.50 -30.37 15.11
C SER A 7 -81.48 -29.87 14.04
N SER A 8 -81.27 -28.68 13.48
CA SER A 8 -80.81 -28.46 12.09
C SER A 8 -80.96 -27.02 11.57
N THR A 9 -80.07 -26.67 10.62
CA THR A 9 -80.01 -25.50 9.70
C THR A 9 -79.31 -24.24 10.29
N LEU A 10 -78.40 -23.49 9.64
CA LEU A 10 -78.10 -23.27 8.21
C LEU A 10 -76.74 -22.48 8.05
N ILE A 11 -75.82 -22.97 7.19
CA ILE A 11 -74.95 -22.29 6.18
C ILE A 11 -74.10 -21.01 6.51
N LEU A 12 -72.86 -20.99 5.97
CA LEU A 12 -71.87 -19.88 5.75
C LEU A 12 -70.99 -19.55 6.98
N LEU A 13 -69.66 -19.44 6.93
CA LEU A 13 -68.79 -18.78 5.94
C LEU A 13 -67.32 -19.21 6.16
N ILE A 14 -66.59 -19.53 5.09
CA ILE A 14 -65.13 -19.69 5.11
C ILE A 14 -64.49 -18.30 5.24
N LEU A 15 -63.77 -18.04 6.32
CA LEU A 15 -62.72 -17.01 6.36
C LEU A 15 -61.55 -17.54 7.18
N ALA A 16 -60.68 -18.28 6.51
CA ALA A 16 -59.33 -18.52 7.01
C ALA A 16 -58.58 -17.18 6.93
N ILE A 17 -58.42 -16.51 8.07
CA ILE A 17 -57.53 -15.37 8.20
C ILE A 17 -56.10 -15.92 8.13
N LEU A 18 -55.52 -16.01 6.93
CA LEU A 18 -54.07 -16.02 6.80
C LEU A 18 -53.61 -14.61 7.16
N SER A 19 -53.30 -14.40 8.44
CA SER A 19 -52.47 -13.28 8.84
C SER A 19 -51.07 -13.54 8.30
N THR A 20 -50.73 -12.94 7.18
CA THR A 20 -49.35 -12.86 6.73
C THR A 20 -48.64 -11.94 7.71
N THR A 21 -47.96 -12.52 8.68
CA THR A 21 -46.96 -11.79 9.47
C THR A 21 -45.87 -11.36 8.50
N THR A 22 -45.97 -10.13 8.02
CA THR A 22 -44.87 -9.48 7.34
C THR A 22 -43.80 -9.24 8.40
N PHE A 23 -42.76 -10.08 8.39
CA PHE A 23 -41.54 -9.75 9.10
C PHE A 23 -40.95 -8.51 8.44
N GLN A 24 -41.11 -7.33 9.05
CA GLN A 24 -40.31 -6.18 8.69
C GLN A 24 -38.87 -6.50 9.08
N VAL A 25 -38.04 -6.83 8.10
CA VAL A 25 -36.59 -6.73 8.26
C VAL A 25 -36.30 -5.24 8.39
N SER A 26 -35.99 -4.76 9.59
CA SER A 26 -35.51 -3.39 9.76
C SER A 26 -34.24 -3.23 8.95
N ALA A 27 -34.17 -2.19 8.12
CA ALA A 27 -32.92 -1.82 7.46
C ALA A 27 -31.86 -1.54 8.55
N LEU A 28 -30.62 -1.97 8.29
CA LEU A 28 -29.49 -1.66 9.18
C LEU A 28 -29.32 -0.14 9.30
N THR A 29 -28.99 0.33 10.49
CA THR A 29 -28.54 1.71 10.68
C THR A 29 -27.23 1.94 9.92
N PRO A 30 -26.90 3.20 9.54
CA PRO A 30 -25.62 3.49 8.89
C PRO A 30 -24.39 3.03 9.70
N HIS A 31 -24.48 3.04 11.04
CA HIS A 31 -23.43 2.52 11.90
C HIS A 31 -23.31 0.99 11.77
N GLU A 32 -24.40 0.25 11.84
CA GLU A 32 -24.40 -1.21 11.70
C GLU A 32 -23.97 -1.65 10.29
N GLU A 33 -24.29 -0.87 9.25
CA GLU A 33 -23.82 -1.13 7.89
C GLU A 33 -22.30 -1.02 7.78
N ILE A 34 -21.70 0.04 8.33
CA ILE A 34 -20.22 0.20 8.37
C ILE A 34 -19.57 -0.95 9.16
N GLU A 35 -20.11 -1.29 10.34
CA GLU A 35 -19.57 -2.39 11.15
C GLU A 35 -19.71 -3.76 10.48
N ALA A 36 -20.80 -3.99 9.73
CA ALA A 36 -20.98 -5.22 8.96
C ALA A 36 -19.95 -5.32 7.82
N LEU A 37 -19.69 -4.22 7.12
CA LEU A 37 -18.70 -4.16 6.03
C LEU A 37 -17.27 -4.38 6.55
N ARG A 38 -16.89 -3.71 7.66
CA ARG A 38 -15.57 -3.82 8.32
C ARG A 38 -15.14 -5.26 8.60
N LYS A 39 -16.09 -6.16 8.89
CA LYS A 39 -15.79 -7.58 9.23
C LYS A 39 -15.01 -8.32 8.15
N ASN A 40 -15.15 -7.91 6.89
CA ASN A 40 -14.51 -8.56 5.73
C ASN A 40 -13.39 -7.71 5.12
N ILE A 41 -13.06 -6.56 5.71
CA ILE A 41 -11.99 -5.68 5.24
C ILE A 41 -10.78 -5.86 6.14
N ARG A 42 -9.62 -6.15 5.58
CA ARG A 42 -8.33 -6.24 6.28
C ARG A 42 -7.32 -5.26 5.69
N TYR A 43 -7.31 -5.11 4.37
CA TYR A 43 -6.39 -4.26 3.63
C TYR A 43 -7.13 -3.36 2.65
N THR A 44 -6.40 -2.42 2.03
CA THR A 44 -6.95 -1.50 1.02
C THR A 44 -7.49 -2.24 -0.20
N GLU A 45 -6.90 -3.38 -0.54
CA GLU A 45 -7.24 -4.20 -1.70
C GLU A 45 -8.58 -4.92 -1.55
N ASP A 46 -9.05 -5.11 -0.30
CA ASP A 46 -10.38 -5.67 -0.02
C ASP A 46 -11.51 -4.67 -0.31
N ILE A 47 -11.18 -3.40 -0.59
CA ILE A 47 -12.16 -2.33 -0.85
C ILE A 47 -12.27 -2.13 -2.36
N ASP A 48 -12.99 -3.04 -3.02
CA ASP A 48 -13.34 -2.89 -4.42
C ASP A 48 -14.38 -1.78 -4.65
N THR A 49 -14.78 -1.57 -5.91
CA THR A 49 -15.75 -0.52 -6.27
C THR A 49 -17.12 -0.72 -5.61
N GLU A 50 -17.58 -1.96 -5.43
CA GLU A 50 -18.87 -2.25 -4.81
C GLU A 50 -18.83 -1.94 -3.31
N ILE A 51 -17.80 -2.43 -2.62
CA ILE A 51 -17.59 -2.21 -1.20
C ILE A 51 -17.38 -0.71 -0.92
N PHE A 52 -16.59 -0.03 -1.75
CA PHE A 52 -16.38 1.41 -1.64
C PHE A 52 -17.71 2.18 -1.74
N ASN A 53 -18.53 1.91 -2.75
CA ASN A 53 -19.82 2.62 -2.94
C ASN A 53 -20.77 2.40 -1.76
N ARG A 54 -20.77 1.20 -1.16
CA ARG A 54 -21.57 0.89 0.03
C ARG A 54 -21.05 1.63 1.26
N LEU A 55 -19.73 1.65 1.47
CA LEU A 55 -19.10 2.42 2.54
C LEU A 55 -19.38 3.92 2.38
N GLU A 56 -19.21 4.48 1.18
CA GLU A 56 -19.48 5.89 0.88
C GLU A 56 -20.93 6.26 1.21
N ALA A 57 -21.89 5.46 0.75
CA ALA A 57 -23.30 5.68 1.04
C ALA A 57 -23.62 5.62 2.54
N ALA A 58 -23.01 4.69 3.28
CA ALA A 58 -23.19 4.60 4.73
C ALA A 58 -22.52 5.76 5.47
N VAL A 59 -21.33 6.20 5.02
CA VAL A 59 -20.60 7.36 5.55
C VAL A 59 -21.41 8.65 5.37
N LEU A 60 -21.93 8.92 4.17
CA LEU A 60 -22.74 10.10 3.87
C LEU A 60 -24.05 10.15 4.67
N LYS A 61 -24.64 8.99 4.98
CA LYS A 61 -25.84 8.91 5.84
C LYS A 61 -25.52 9.11 7.31
N LYS A 62 -24.33 8.67 7.74
CA LYS A 62 -23.93 8.69 9.15
C LYS A 62 -23.38 10.04 9.58
N TYR A 63 -22.54 10.66 8.76
CA TYR A 63 -21.79 11.85 9.13
C TYR A 63 -22.33 13.08 8.40
N THR A 64 -22.51 14.17 9.15
CA THR A 64 -23.25 15.35 8.68
C THR A 64 -22.39 16.41 8.00
N ASP A 65 -21.07 16.30 8.14
CA ASP A 65 -20.07 17.29 7.74
C ASP A 65 -19.16 16.80 6.59
N VAL A 66 -19.61 15.77 5.87
CA VAL A 66 -18.91 15.22 4.70
C VAL A 66 -19.75 15.38 3.44
N GLU A 67 -19.10 15.81 2.37
CA GLU A 67 -19.71 16.02 1.07
C GLU A 67 -19.18 15.00 0.08
N LYS A 68 -20.06 14.39 -0.72
CA LYS A 68 -19.69 13.31 -1.65
C LYS A 68 -18.56 13.72 -2.61
N GLU A 69 -18.59 14.95 -3.08
CA GLU A 69 -17.62 15.50 -4.04
C GLU A 69 -16.34 16.05 -3.36
N GLY A 70 -16.24 15.94 -2.02
CA GLY A 70 -15.06 16.36 -1.27
C GLY A 70 -13.82 15.56 -1.66
N TRP A 71 -12.69 16.25 -1.88
CA TRP A 71 -11.42 15.62 -2.27
C TRP A 71 -10.95 14.53 -1.30
N TYR A 72 -11.37 14.63 -0.04
CA TYR A 72 -11.01 13.72 1.04
C TYR A 72 -11.90 12.46 1.11
N MET A 73 -13.02 12.41 0.36
CA MET A 73 -14.01 11.34 0.51
C MET A 73 -13.40 9.97 0.25
N SER A 74 -12.68 9.81 -0.86
CA SER A 74 -12.03 8.52 -1.18
C SER A 74 -11.17 8.01 -0.03
N VAL A 75 -10.26 8.85 0.47
CA VAL A 75 -9.28 8.44 1.49
C VAL A 75 -9.92 8.25 2.87
N MET A 76 -10.90 9.09 3.25
CA MET A 76 -11.57 8.97 4.53
C MET A 76 -12.52 7.77 4.57
N VAL A 77 -13.26 7.49 3.49
CA VAL A 77 -14.12 6.31 3.37
C VAL A 77 -13.30 5.03 3.47
N LYS A 78 -12.15 4.95 2.77
CA LYS A 78 -11.23 3.81 2.88
C LYS A 78 -10.77 3.58 4.33
N LEU A 79 -10.36 4.64 5.05
CA LEU A 79 -9.96 4.49 6.46
C LEU A 79 -11.12 4.18 7.41
N VAL A 80 -12.34 4.64 7.11
CA VAL A 80 -13.54 4.20 7.83
C VAL A 80 -13.73 2.69 7.60
N GLY A 81 -13.63 2.20 6.37
CA GLY A 81 -13.71 0.77 6.04
C GLY A 81 -12.66 -0.08 6.74
N LEU A 82 -11.44 0.43 6.89
CA LEU A 82 -10.34 -0.24 7.61
C LEU A 82 -10.48 -0.20 9.14
N GLY A 83 -11.47 0.49 9.70
CA GLY A 83 -11.57 0.70 11.15
C GLY A 83 -10.46 1.60 11.72
N ALA A 84 -9.76 2.32 10.84
CA ALA A 84 -8.65 3.21 11.17
C ALA A 84 -9.14 4.64 11.46
N LEU A 85 -10.27 5.02 10.89
CA LEU A 85 -10.91 6.31 11.11
C LEU A 85 -12.33 6.10 11.64
N ASP A 86 -12.60 6.68 12.79
CA ASP A 86 -13.94 6.83 13.33
C ASP A 86 -14.28 8.32 13.40
N GLY A 87 -15.58 8.63 13.37
CA GLY A 87 -16.07 9.99 13.59
C GLY A 87 -15.81 10.50 15.01
N SER A 88 -15.95 11.80 15.17
CA SER A 88 -15.92 12.51 16.44
C SER A 88 -17.32 12.55 17.07
N LEU A 89 -17.50 13.40 18.09
CA LEU A 89 -18.80 13.62 18.73
C LEU A 89 -19.82 14.18 17.73
N GLU A 90 -21.11 14.05 18.03
CA GLU A 90 -22.21 14.65 17.24
C GLU A 90 -22.31 14.18 15.77
N ASN A 91 -21.95 12.93 15.46
CA ASN A 91 -22.05 12.36 14.11
C ASN A 91 -21.30 13.19 13.05
N THR A 92 -20.06 13.56 13.35
CA THR A 92 -19.15 14.25 12.42
C THR A 92 -17.90 13.41 12.14
N LEU A 93 -17.31 13.55 10.95
CA LEU A 93 -15.99 12.99 10.64
C LEU A 93 -14.86 14.01 10.86
N ASP A 94 -15.19 15.29 10.91
CA ASP A 94 -14.34 16.45 11.11
C ASP A 94 -13.14 16.50 10.15
N PRO A 95 -13.34 16.59 8.82
CA PRO A 95 -12.24 16.54 7.83
C PRO A 95 -11.17 17.62 8.06
N GLU A 96 -11.59 18.81 8.46
CA GLU A 96 -10.73 19.98 8.67
C GLU A 96 -10.17 20.09 10.10
N GLY A 97 -10.60 19.21 11.01
CA GLY A 97 -10.12 19.18 12.39
C GLY A 97 -8.64 18.86 12.51
N THR A 98 -7.95 19.56 13.41
CA THR A 98 -6.55 19.32 13.72
C THR A 98 -6.34 17.94 14.35
N VAL A 99 -5.34 17.20 13.85
CA VAL A 99 -5.00 15.86 14.36
C VAL A 99 -4.00 15.95 15.52
N THR A 100 -4.26 15.22 16.59
CA THR A 100 -3.30 15.02 17.69
C THR A 100 -2.33 13.88 17.40
N LYS A 101 -1.19 13.85 18.10
CA LYS A 101 -0.22 12.74 18.02
C LYS A 101 -0.90 11.39 18.26
N ALA A 102 -1.74 11.29 19.29
CA ALA A 102 -2.51 10.08 19.60
C ALA A 102 -3.45 9.65 18.47
N MET A 103 -4.16 10.61 17.85
CA MET A 103 -5.08 10.33 16.74
C MET A 103 -4.33 9.80 15.53
N PHE A 104 -3.23 10.45 15.15
CA PHE A 104 -2.45 10.01 14.00
C PHE A 104 -1.87 8.60 14.19
N ILE A 105 -1.30 8.32 15.37
CA ILE A 105 -0.75 7.00 15.70
C ILE A 105 -1.85 5.94 15.63
N LYS A 106 -3.01 6.18 16.25
CA LYS A 106 -4.15 5.26 16.19
C LYS A 106 -4.58 4.99 14.76
N MET A 107 -4.74 6.04 13.95
CA MET A 107 -5.15 5.91 12.55
C MET A 107 -4.14 5.05 11.77
N LEU A 108 -2.85 5.37 11.82
CA LEU A 108 -1.82 4.64 11.08
C LEU A 108 -1.70 3.19 11.55
N VAL A 109 -1.65 2.94 12.86
CA VAL A 109 -1.49 1.60 13.42
C VAL A 109 -2.67 0.70 13.04
N ARG A 110 -3.89 1.21 13.15
CA ARG A 110 -5.09 0.43 12.79
C ARG A 110 -5.20 0.22 11.29
N ALA A 111 -4.76 1.17 10.48
CA ALA A 111 -4.78 0.99 9.03
C ALA A 111 -3.76 -0.08 8.58
N ILE A 112 -2.61 -0.20 9.25
CA ILE A 112 -1.58 -1.20 8.94
C ILE A 112 -1.91 -2.59 9.50
N TYR A 113 -2.41 -2.66 10.74
CA TYR A 113 -2.54 -3.95 11.46
C TYR A 113 -3.98 -4.41 11.66
N GLY A 114 -4.96 -3.58 11.28
CA GLY A 114 -6.37 -3.80 11.58
C GLY A 114 -6.71 -3.70 13.08
N PRO A 115 -8.01 -3.76 13.43
CA PRO A 115 -8.45 -3.76 14.83
C PRO A 115 -7.96 -4.99 15.61
N ASP A 116 -7.90 -6.16 14.96
CA ASP A 116 -7.47 -7.41 15.60
C ASP A 116 -5.97 -7.48 15.86
N GLY A 117 -5.17 -6.72 15.10
CA GLY A 117 -3.71 -6.63 15.27
C GLY A 117 -3.26 -6.04 16.61
N LEU A 118 -4.22 -5.54 17.40
CA LEU A 118 -4.02 -5.02 18.74
C LEU A 118 -4.38 -6.03 19.84
N ASN A 119 -5.04 -7.16 19.54
CA ASN A 119 -5.64 -8.07 20.54
C ASN A 119 -4.65 -8.63 21.57
N ASN A 120 -3.39 -8.75 21.22
CA ASN A 120 -2.30 -9.21 22.09
C ASN A 120 -1.51 -8.07 22.76
N ILE A 121 -1.93 -6.82 22.61
CA ILE A 121 -1.23 -5.65 23.13
C ILE A 121 -1.82 -5.21 24.47
N THR A 122 -0.98 -5.24 25.51
CA THR A 122 -1.31 -4.76 26.85
C THR A 122 -0.84 -3.30 26.98
N PRO A 123 -1.74 -2.34 27.28
CA PRO A 123 -1.36 -0.95 27.50
C PRO A 123 -0.55 -0.81 28.80
N THR A 124 0.50 0.01 28.79
CA THR A 124 1.34 0.25 29.98
C THR A 124 1.03 1.58 30.70
N PHE A 125 0.08 2.36 30.18
CA PHE A 125 -0.36 3.63 30.73
C PHE A 125 -1.85 3.88 30.43
N ASP A 126 -2.47 4.79 31.18
CA ASP A 126 -3.89 5.13 31.02
C ASP A 126 -4.08 6.21 29.94
N HIS A 127 -4.50 5.79 28.75
CA HIS A 127 -4.90 6.65 27.64
C HIS A 127 -5.66 5.82 26.60
N TRP A 128 -6.64 6.41 25.91
CA TRP A 128 -7.44 5.69 24.90
C TRP A 128 -6.62 5.18 23.71
N ALA A 129 -5.48 5.82 23.43
CA ALA A 129 -4.53 5.43 22.38
C ALA A 129 -3.41 4.49 22.87
N ALA A 130 -3.40 4.10 24.16
CA ALA A 130 -2.25 3.41 24.74
C ALA A 130 -1.89 2.10 24.02
N ARG A 131 -2.90 1.31 23.61
CA ARG A 131 -2.67 0.07 22.85
C ARG A 131 -2.05 0.35 21.47
N ASP A 132 -2.52 1.38 20.78
CA ASP A 132 -2.00 1.76 19.47
C ASP A 132 -0.56 2.27 19.58
N VAL A 133 -0.25 3.06 20.61
CA VAL A 133 1.12 3.54 20.88
C VAL A 133 2.07 2.39 21.22
N GLU A 134 1.66 1.45 22.08
CA GLU A 134 2.47 0.26 22.40
C GLU A 134 2.73 -0.59 21.16
N LYS A 135 1.71 -0.79 20.31
CA LYS A 135 1.88 -1.50 19.04
C LYS A 135 2.91 -0.79 18.15
N ALA A 136 2.79 0.53 17.99
CA ALA A 136 3.73 1.32 17.20
C ALA A 136 5.17 1.24 17.71
N ILE A 137 5.38 1.17 19.03
CA ILE A 137 6.71 0.96 19.62
C ILE A 137 7.22 -0.46 19.32
N LEU A 138 6.40 -1.48 19.57
CA LEU A 138 6.76 -2.89 19.33
C LEU A 138 7.11 -3.17 17.87
N THR A 139 6.45 -2.48 16.95
CA THR A 139 6.70 -2.62 15.53
C THR A 139 7.70 -1.62 14.98
N ASN A 140 8.36 -0.81 15.82
CA ASN A 140 9.36 0.20 15.45
C ASN A 140 8.84 1.32 14.52
N LEU A 141 7.54 1.61 14.55
CA LEU A 141 6.96 2.83 13.96
C LEU A 141 7.25 4.06 14.85
N LEU A 142 7.36 3.84 16.16
CA LEU A 142 7.78 4.83 17.14
C LEU A 142 8.99 4.34 17.92
N SER A 143 9.93 5.25 18.20
CA SER A 143 10.98 4.96 19.18
C SER A 143 10.42 5.14 20.60
N ARG A 144 10.86 4.30 21.54
CA ARG A 144 10.46 4.44 22.94
C ARG A 144 10.85 5.83 23.47
N GLY A 145 9.89 6.54 24.06
CA GLY A 145 10.10 7.89 24.60
C GLY A 145 10.04 9.04 23.58
N GLU A 146 9.84 8.74 22.29
CA GLU A 146 9.68 9.77 21.26
C GLU A 146 8.38 10.55 21.41
N ILE A 147 7.30 9.83 21.75
CA ILE A 147 6.00 10.37 22.10
C ILE A 147 5.66 9.82 23.48
N THR A 148 5.24 10.70 24.38
CA THR A 148 5.01 10.41 25.80
C THR A 148 3.57 10.73 26.16
N VAL A 149 3.11 10.22 27.30
CA VAL A 149 1.74 10.48 27.78
C VAL A 149 1.44 11.99 27.88
N ASP A 150 2.45 12.77 28.26
CA ASP A 150 2.33 14.21 28.45
C ASP A 150 2.08 14.98 27.13
N ASN A 151 2.53 14.45 25.99
CA ASN A 151 2.42 15.12 24.70
C ASN A 151 1.46 14.42 23.71
N LEU A 152 0.85 13.28 24.07
CA LEU A 152 -0.04 12.53 23.18
C LEU A 152 -1.25 13.33 22.68
N SER A 153 -1.75 14.26 23.50
CA SER A 153 -2.90 15.11 23.16
C SER A 153 -2.51 16.39 22.39
N GLU A 154 -1.21 16.64 22.18
CA GLU A 154 -0.77 17.79 21.39
C GLU A 154 -1.06 17.55 19.90
N PRO A 155 -1.33 18.63 19.14
CA PRO A 155 -1.32 18.59 17.68
C PRO A 155 -0.01 17.99 17.13
N ILE A 156 -0.11 17.21 16.07
CA ILE A 156 1.06 16.65 15.38
C ILE A 156 1.41 17.47 14.14
N THR A 157 2.70 17.72 13.96
CA THR A 157 3.23 18.44 12.79
C THR A 157 3.41 17.50 11.60
N ARG A 158 3.43 18.06 10.38
CA ARG A 158 3.64 17.30 9.15
C ARG A 158 4.97 16.54 9.13
N VAL A 159 6.04 17.11 9.69
CA VAL A 159 7.35 16.44 9.73
C VAL A 159 7.41 15.32 10.78
N GLU A 160 6.67 15.44 11.89
CA GLU A 160 6.48 14.34 12.84
C GLU A 160 5.69 13.19 12.18
N MET A 161 4.63 13.51 11.43
CA MET A 161 3.92 12.50 10.62
C MET A 161 4.86 11.84 9.62
N ALA A 162 5.66 12.62 8.87
CA ALA A 162 6.60 12.12 7.88
C ALA A 162 7.59 11.11 8.49
N LYS A 163 8.11 11.37 9.69
CA LYS A 163 9.04 10.48 10.38
C LYS A 163 8.41 9.12 10.71
N ILE A 164 7.16 9.11 11.18
CA ILE A 164 6.43 7.87 11.49
C ILE A 164 6.06 7.14 10.19
N ILE A 165 5.60 7.90 9.20
CA ILE A 165 5.25 7.41 7.85
C ILE A 165 6.44 6.74 7.18
N VAL A 166 7.63 7.34 7.19
CA VAL A 166 8.82 6.77 6.54
C VAL A 166 9.22 5.45 7.20
N ARG A 167 9.01 5.30 8.52
CA ARG A 167 9.22 4.01 9.20
C ARG A 167 8.19 2.96 8.79
N ALA A 168 6.93 3.35 8.58
CA ALA A 168 5.90 2.47 8.04
C ALA A 168 6.20 2.07 6.58
N TYR A 169 6.49 3.06 5.74
CA TYR A 169 6.89 2.90 4.35
C TYR A 169 8.05 1.92 4.21
N ARG A 170 9.13 2.06 4.99
CA ARG A 170 10.27 1.14 4.99
C ARG A 170 9.95 -0.31 5.41
N LYS A 171 8.78 -0.55 6.03
CA LYS A 171 8.33 -1.88 6.44
C LYS A 171 7.37 -2.50 5.44
N LEU A 172 6.60 -1.66 4.75
CA LEU A 172 5.55 -2.09 3.83
C LEU A 172 6.08 -2.18 2.40
N GLU A 173 7.04 -1.34 2.05
CA GLU A 173 7.74 -1.43 0.79
C GLU A 173 8.81 -2.49 0.81
N LEU A 174 8.85 -3.28 -0.26
CA LEU A 174 9.94 -4.21 -0.52
C LEU A 174 11.25 -3.46 -0.79
N HIS A 175 11.17 -2.30 -1.46
CA HIS A 175 12.32 -1.47 -1.83
C HIS A 175 12.06 0.00 -1.53
N PRO A 176 12.08 0.40 -0.26
CA PRO A 176 11.87 1.79 0.10
C PRO A 176 13.00 2.67 -0.44
N LEU A 177 12.64 3.85 -0.94
CA LEU A 177 13.58 4.90 -1.32
C LEU A 177 14.52 5.26 -0.17
N THR A 178 15.79 5.48 -0.51
CA THR A 178 16.78 6.08 0.39
C THR A 178 16.82 7.59 0.24
N ALA A 179 17.48 8.26 1.18
CA ALA A 179 17.66 9.71 1.09
C ALA A 179 18.62 10.07 -0.04
N GLU A 180 19.64 9.25 -0.26
CA GLU A 180 20.62 9.37 -1.35
C GLU A 180 19.92 9.31 -2.72
N GLU A 181 19.04 8.33 -2.93
CA GLU A 181 18.23 8.22 -4.16
C GLU A 181 17.37 9.48 -4.39
N CYS A 182 16.99 10.19 -3.33
CA CYS A 182 16.14 11.38 -3.40
C CYS A 182 16.92 12.72 -3.38
N GLU A 183 18.25 12.75 -3.33
CA GLU A 183 19.03 14.00 -3.14
C GLU A 183 18.72 15.07 -4.19
N HIS A 184 18.49 14.67 -5.43
CA HIS A 184 18.14 15.56 -6.53
C HIS A 184 16.78 16.28 -6.34
N LEU A 185 15.96 15.85 -5.36
CA LEU A 185 14.68 16.49 -5.02
C LEU A 185 14.81 17.59 -3.98
N ILE A 186 15.99 17.79 -3.38
CA ILE A 186 16.20 18.79 -2.30
C ILE A 186 15.73 20.19 -2.75
N ASP A 187 16.09 20.61 -3.96
CA ASP A 187 15.74 21.94 -4.50
C ASP A 187 14.23 22.07 -4.84
N LYS A 188 13.47 20.97 -4.78
CA LYS A 188 12.00 20.98 -4.93
C LYS A 188 11.28 21.25 -3.62
N ILE A 189 11.98 21.23 -2.49
CA ILE A 189 11.42 21.48 -1.16
C ILE A 189 11.94 22.85 -0.68
N GLY A 190 11.13 23.91 -0.87
CA GLY A 190 11.55 25.29 -0.66
C GLY A 190 12.00 25.63 0.77
N ASP A 191 11.44 24.95 1.77
CA ASP A 191 11.75 25.11 3.19
C ASP A 191 12.65 23.97 3.73
N TYR A 192 13.34 23.23 2.85
CA TYR A 192 14.19 22.10 3.25
C TYR A 192 15.23 22.49 4.30
N SER A 193 15.81 23.68 4.17
CA SER A 193 16.88 24.18 5.03
C SER A 193 16.46 24.41 6.49
N THR A 194 15.16 24.57 6.77
CA THR A 194 14.66 24.84 8.14
C THR A 194 14.64 23.61 9.03
N MET A 195 14.74 22.42 8.44
CA MET A 195 14.65 21.14 9.13
C MET A 195 16.01 20.66 9.66
N ASN A 196 15.99 19.93 10.78
CA ASN A 196 17.17 19.19 11.25
C ASN A 196 17.47 17.96 10.38
N LYS A 197 18.60 17.28 10.60
CA LYS A 197 19.05 16.15 9.76
C LYS A 197 17.99 15.03 9.64
N VAL A 198 17.38 14.63 10.75
CA VAL A 198 16.40 13.52 10.77
C VAL A 198 15.09 13.93 10.09
N GLN A 199 14.69 15.18 10.29
CA GLN A 199 13.51 15.78 9.65
C GLN A 199 13.72 15.89 8.12
N LYS A 200 14.89 16.35 7.70
CA LYS A 200 15.31 16.41 6.29
C LYS A 200 15.21 15.06 5.59
N GLU A 201 15.79 14.02 6.19
CA GLU A 201 15.72 12.65 5.65
C GLU A 201 14.27 12.18 5.50
N SER A 202 13.47 12.35 6.55
CA SER A 202 12.07 11.90 6.56
C SER A 202 11.20 12.67 5.56
N ALA A 203 11.38 14.00 5.48
CA ALA A 203 10.65 14.84 4.54
C ALA A 203 11.04 14.52 3.10
N LEU A 204 12.33 14.32 2.82
CA LEU A 204 12.83 14.01 1.48
C LEU A 204 12.29 12.67 0.97
N ILE A 205 12.32 11.61 1.80
CA ILE A 205 11.80 10.30 1.42
C ILE A 205 10.27 10.33 1.30
N ALA A 206 9.56 10.99 2.23
CA ALA A 206 8.09 11.09 2.14
C ALA A 206 7.64 11.89 0.91
N TYR A 207 8.41 12.91 0.53
CA TYR A 207 8.21 13.68 -0.70
C TYR A 207 8.52 12.84 -1.93
N GLY A 208 9.71 12.23 -2.01
CA GLY A 208 10.13 11.39 -3.14
C GLY A 208 9.23 10.18 -3.39
N ALA A 209 8.74 9.56 -2.33
CA ALA A 209 7.77 8.46 -2.40
C ALA A 209 6.36 8.94 -2.78
N GLY A 210 6.11 10.23 -2.98
CA GLY A 210 4.79 10.77 -3.34
C GLY A 210 3.75 10.67 -2.22
N ILE A 211 4.17 10.40 -0.97
CA ILE A 211 3.25 10.27 0.17
C ILE A 211 2.84 11.66 0.68
N ILE A 212 3.81 12.56 0.86
CA ILE A 212 3.59 13.96 1.27
C ILE A 212 4.18 14.90 0.22
N SER A 213 3.32 15.44 -0.64
CA SER A 213 3.69 16.21 -1.85
C SER A 213 4.04 17.68 -1.62
N GLY A 214 4.08 18.14 -0.36
CA GLY A 214 4.19 19.57 -0.03
C GLY A 214 2.94 20.38 -0.42
N TYR A 215 3.08 21.70 -0.45
CA TYR A 215 2.05 22.66 -0.85
C TYR A 215 2.38 23.24 -2.23
N THR A 216 1.38 23.85 -2.87
CA THR A 216 1.51 24.47 -4.20
C THR A 216 2.48 25.65 -4.26
N ASN A 217 2.85 26.23 -3.11
CA ASN A 217 3.87 27.27 -2.99
C ASN A 217 5.32 26.71 -3.01
N GLY A 218 5.49 25.39 -3.15
CA GLY A 218 6.79 24.73 -3.18
C GLY A 218 7.36 24.35 -1.82
N ASN A 219 6.66 24.65 -0.71
CA ASN A 219 7.10 24.31 0.63
C ASN A 219 6.56 22.95 1.07
N PHE A 220 7.32 22.23 1.90
CA PHE A 220 6.84 21.03 2.58
C PHE A 220 5.90 21.38 3.75
N GLY A 221 6.16 22.51 4.41
CA GLY A 221 5.46 22.97 5.61
C GLY A 221 5.74 22.07 6.81
N PRO A 222 7.00 21.86 7.24
CA PRO A 222 7.36 20.82 8.20
C PRO A 222 6.70 20.99 9.57
N TYR A 223 6.49 22.24 10.00
CA TYR A 223 5.94 22.56 11.32
C TYR A 223 4.46 22.93 11.28
N ASP A 224 3.83 22.89 10.11
CA ASP A 224 2.40 23.10 9.99
C ASP A 224 1.67 21.88 10.56
N LEU A 225 0.50 22.15 11.13
CA LEU A 225 -0.40 21.13 11.65
C LEU A 225 -1.20 20.54 10.48
N ALA A 226 -1.39 19.23 10.49
CA ALA A 226 -2.23 18.56 9.49
C ALA A 226 -3.65 18.32 10.03
N ASN A 227 -4.62 18.53 9.15
CA ASN A 227 -6.00 18.19 9.43
C ASN A 227 -6.27 16.69 9.20
N ARG A 228 -7.45 16.21 9.61
CA ARG A 228 -7.84 14.80 9.52
C ARG A 228 -7.89 14.28 8.08
N ALA A 229 -8.33 15.11 7.14
CA ALA A 229 -8.33 14.77 5.73
C ALA A 229 -6.90 14.55 5.18
N GLN A 230 -5.96 15.44 5.49
CA GLN A 230 -4.56 15.32 5.08
C GLN A 230 -3.88 14.11 5.72
N ALA A 231 -4.07 13.90 7.02
CA ALA A 231 -3.57 12.69 7.70
C ALA A 231 -4.11 11.42 7.05
N SER A 232 -5.40 11.41 6.68
CA SER A 232 -6.03 10.27 6.00
C SER A 232 -5.39 10.01 4.63
N ALA A 233 -5.18 11.07 3.85
CA ALA A 233 -4.51 10.96 2.55
C ALA A 233 -3.09 10.42 2.66
N PHE A 234 -2.31 10.87 3.65
CA PHE A 234 -0.95 10.37 3.85
C PHE A 234 -0.93 8.88 4.21
N ILE A 235 -1.85 8.43 5.09
CA ILE A 235 -1.94 7.02 5.48
C ILE A 235 -2.33 6.17 4.27
N ILE A 236 -3.35 6.56 3.51
CA ILE A 236 -3.77 5.80 2.32
C ILE A 236 -2.64 5.72 1.30
N ARG A 237 -1.85 6.77 1.08
CA ARG A 237 -0.69 6.74 0.17
C ARG A 237 0.45 5.85 0.63
N VAL A 238 0.55 5.59 1.94
CA VAL A 238 1.49 4.59 2.45
C VAL A 238 1.02 3.18 2.09
N LEU A 239 -0.29 2.93 2.20
CA LEU A 239 -0.91 1.62 1.98
C LEU A 239 -1.13 1.27 0.51
N ASP A 240 -1.51 2.26 -0.31
CA ASP A 240 -1.85 2.10 -1.71
C ASP A 240 -0.95 2.98 -2.58
N LYS A 241 -0.04 2.35 -3.34
CA LYS A 241 0.92 3.06 -4.18
C LYS A 241 0.24 3.84 -5.31
N ASN A 242 -0.96 3.42 -5.75
CA ASN A 242 -1.67 4.09 -6.83
C ASN A 242 -2.25 5.45 -6.40
N GLU A 243 -2.35 5.70 -5.09
CA GLU A 243 -2.84 6.96 -4.51
C GLU A 243 -1.72 8.00 -4.31
N ARG A 244 -0.46 7.59 -4.50
CA ARG A 244 0.72 8.46 -4.35
C ARG A 244 0.73 9.54 -5.41
N ALA A 245 1.20 10.72 -5.01
CA ALA A 245 1.48 11.78 -5.96
C ALA A 245 2.62 11.35 -6.90
N LYS A 246 2.51 11.71 -8.18
CA LYS A 246 3.58 11.49 -9.14
C LYS A 246 4.75 12.42 -8.81
N VAL A 247 5.93 11.83 -8.67
CA VAL A 247 7.20 12.55 -8.48
C VAL A 247 8.12 12.16 -9.61
N GLU A 248 8.64 13.17 -10.32
CA GLU A 248 9.56 12.95 -11.42
C GLU A 248 10.97 12.80 -10.88
N PHE A 249 11.54 11.61 -11.09
CA PHE A 249 12.97 11.36 -10.94
C PHE A 249 13.61 11.68 -12.29
N PRO A 250 14.72 12.44 -12.33
CA PRO A 250 15.42 12.70 -13.57
C PRO A 250 15.84 11.35 -14.17
N PRO A 251 15.70 11.18 -15.50
CA PRO A 251 16.20 9.99 -16.15
C PRO A 251 17.70 9.88 -15.84
N VAL A 252 18.13 8.70 -15.41
CA VAL A 252 19.55 8.42 -15.23
C VAL A 252 20.19 8.51 -16.60
N GLU A 253 20.98 9.55 -16.86
CA GLU A 253 21.70 9.67 -18.13
C GLU A 253 22.61 8.45 -18.29
N PRO A 254 22.55 7.75 -19.44
CA PRO A 254 23.38 6.58 -19.62
C PRO A 254 24.86 6.98 -19.62
N PRO A 255 25.73 6.22 -18.94
CA PRO A 255 27.15 6.58 -18.81
C PRO A 255 27.92 6.56 -20.15
N ARG A 256 27.32 6.04 -21.22
CA ARG A 256 27.89 5.91 -22.56
C ARG A 256 26.79 5.75 -23.61
N GLU A 257 27.16 5.89 -24.88
CA GLU A 257 26.30 5.53 -26.01
C GLU A 257 26.07 3.99 -26.08
N PRO A 258 24.92 3.55 -26.60
CA PRO A 258 24.64 2.14 -26.85
C PRO A 258 25.65 1.46 -27.78
N MET A 259 25.95 0.19 -27.53
CA MET A 259 26.88 -0.62 -28.32
C MET A 259 26.48 -2.09 -28.39
N ILE A 260 27.26 -2.88 -29.12
CA ILE A 260 27.11 -4.34 -29.17
C ILE A 260 27.88 -4.96 -28.02
N LEU A 261 27.20 -5.77 -27.21
CA LEU A 261 27.76 -6.54 -26.12
C LEU A 261 27.70 -8.03 -26.48
N LYS A 262 28.77 -8.78 -26.23
CA LYS A 262 28.78 -10.24 -26.47
C LYS A 262 28.89 -11.00 -25.17
N TYR A 263 28.13 -12.07 -25.03
CA TYR A 263 28.13 -12.91 -23.83
C TYR A 263 29.52 -13.48 -23.46
N ASP A 264 30.40 -13.67 -24.45
CA ASP A 264 31.74 -14.27 -24.32
C ASP A 264 32.86 -13.25 -24.13
N ASP A 265 32.55 -11.96 -24.18
CA ASP A 265 33.49 -10.89 -23.84
C ASP A 265 33.42 -10.60 -22.33
N PRO A 266 34.46 -10.97 -21.55
CA PRO A 266 34.46 -10.74 -20.11
C PRO A 266 34.72 -9.28 -19.76
N ASP A 267 35.35 -8.50 -20.63
CA ASP A 267 35.76 -7.13 -20.32
C ASP A 267 34.76 -6.10 -20.88
N ARG A 268 33.59 -6.57 -21.34
CA ARG A 268 32.46 -5.73 -21.74
C ARG A 268 31.98 -4.84 -20.59
N PRO A 269 31.53 -3.61 -20.87
CA PRO A 269 30.95 -2.76 -19.83
C PRO A 269 29.62 -3.33 -19.31
N MET A 270 29.17 -2.85 -18.16
CA MET A 270 27.81 -3.11 -17.69
C MET A 270 26.80 -2.64 -18.73
N ALA A 271 25.73 -3.42 -18.91
CA ALA A 271 24.73 -3.19 -19.93
C ALA A 271 23.90 -1.93 -19.62
N ILE A 272 23.50 -1.22 -20.67
CA ILE A 272 22.58 -0.08 -20.60
C ILE A 272 21.44 -0.24 -21.61
N GLU A 273 20.38 0.54 -21.44
CA GLU A 273 19.30 0.58 -22.43
C GLU A 273 19.83 0.97 -23.82
N GLY A 274 19.33 0.27 -24.85
CA GLY A 274 19.73 0.44 -26.24
C GLY A 274 20.88 -0.45 -26.69
N ASP A 275 21.65 -1.06 -25.78
CA ASP A 275 22.72 -1.99 -26.17
C ASP A 275 22.15 -3.19 -26.93
N THR A 276 22.91 -3.71 -27.90
CA THR A 276 22.58 -4.98 -28.56
C THR A 276 23.36 -6.11 -27.89
N PHE A 277 22.68 -6.93 -27.09
CA PHE A 277 23.28 -8.07 -26.42
C PHE A 277 23.20 -9.33 -27.29
N ILE A 278 24.35 -9.90 -27.64
CA ILE A 278 24.48 -11.18 -28.35
C ILE A 278 24.57 -12.31 -27.32
N LYS A 279 23.56 -13.19 -27.35
CA LYS A 279 23.38 -14.33 -26.43
C LYS A 279 24.28 -15.53 -26.81
N PRO A 280 24.43 -16.52 -25.90
CA PRO A 280 25.21 -17.73 -26.17
C PRO A 280 24.75 -18.56 -27.38
N ASP A 281 23.47 -18.50 -27.72
CA ASP A 281 22.89 -19.19 -28.88
C ASP A 281 23.10 -18.44 -30.21
N GLY A 282 23.79 -17.29 -30.19
CA GLY A 282 24.05 -16.44 -31.35
C GLY A 282 22.91 -15.48 -31.70
N THR A 283 21.76 -15.56 -31.01
CA THR A 283 20.69 -14.57 -31.17
C THR A 283 21.06 -13.25 -30.49
N SER A 284 20.43 -12.15 -30.90
CA SER A 284 20.68 -10.84 -30.30
C SER A 284 19.39 -10.13 -29.90
N VAL A 285 19.45 -9.32 -28.86
CA VAL A 285 18.35 -8.47 -28.42
C VAL A 285 18.82 -7.05 -28.15
N VAL A 286 18.04 -6.05 -28.57
CA VAL A 286 18.26 -4.66 -28.17
C VAL A 286 17.63 -4.49 -26.79
N LEU A 287 18.46 -4.18 -25.79
CA LEU A 287 18.05 -4.07 -24.40
C LEU A 287 17.12 -2.88 -24.20
N LYS A 288 16.08 -3.11 -23.40
CA LYS A 288 15.06 -2.12 -23.02
C LYS A 288 14.76 -2.23 -21.54
N VAL A 289 14.36 -1.11 -20.95
CA VAL A 289 13.80 -1.12 -19.60
C VAL A 289 12.36 -1.60 -19.66
N GLY A 290 12.03 -2.63 -18.86
CA GLY A 290 10.67 -3.18 -18.79
C GLY A 290 9.75 -2.39 -17.87
N PRO A 291 8.48 -2.83 -17.72
CA PRO A 291 7.48 -2.17 -16.88
C PRO A 291 7.91 -1.98 -15.42
N SER A 292 8.73 -2.89 -14.88
CA SER A 292 9.25 -2.80 -13.52
C SER A 292 10.39 -1.79 -13.34
N GLY A 293 10.88 -1.18 -14.42
CA GLY A 293 12.06 -0.33 -14.40
C GLY A 293 13.39 -1.11 -14.50
N VAL A 294 13.35 -2.43 -14.70
CA VAL A 294 14.54 -3.28 -14.83
C VAL A 294 14.96 -3.41 -16.30
N LEU A 295 16.25 -3.21 -16.57
CA LEU A 295 16.85 -3.42 -17.89
C LEU A 295 16.84 -4.90 -18.25
N GLY A 296 16.34 -5.27 -19.44
CA GLY A 296 16.33 -6.67 -19.87
C GLY A 296 15.13 -7.48 -19.40
N GLU A 297 14.20 -6.89 -18.63
CA GLU A 297 12.99 -7.58 -18.17
C GLU A 297 12.19 -8.17 -19.34
N GLY A 298 11.92 -9.47 -19.27
CA GLY A 298 11.18 -10.22 -20.28
C GLY A 298 11.96 -10.45 -21.59
N GLN A 299 13.24 -10.12 -21.64
CA GLN A 299 14.07 -10.24 -22.85
C GLN A 299 14.88 -11.55 -22.90
N GLY A 300 14.83 -12.38 -21.84
CA GLY A 300 15.46 -13.70 -21.83
C GLY A 300 16.97 -13.64 -21.97
N CYS A 301 17.63 -12.67 -21.33
CA CYS A 301 19.08 -12.52 -21.31
C CYS A 301 19.59 -12.35 -19.87
N ALA A 302 20.79 -12.85 -19.60
CA ALA A 302 21.53 -12.67 -18.36
C ALA A 302 22.75 -11.81 -18.66
N THR A 303 22.60 -10.47 -18.60
CA THR A 303 23.61 -9.51 -19.06
C THR A 303 24.91 -9.57 -18.26
N GLU A 304 24.84 -9.97 -16.98
CA GLU A 304 26.00 -9.95 -16.07
C GLU A 304 26.80 -11.25 -16.12
N ILE A 305 26.20 -12.39 -16.50
CA ILE A 305 26.93 -13.67 -16.54
C ILE A 305 28.08 -13.60 -17.52
N GLY A 306 29.27 -13.97 -17.03
CA GLY A 306 30.50 -13.95 -17.81
C GLY A 306 31.19 -12.59 -17.88
N ARG A 307 30.56 -11.49 -17.44
CA ARG A 307 31.21 -10.18 -17.30
C ARG A 307 32.16 -10.20 -16.11
N ARG A 308 33.25 -9.45 -16.20
CA ARG A 308 34.18 -9.20 -15.10
C ARG A 308 33.71 -8.02 -14.24
N ASP A 309 33.73 -8.20 -12.92
CA ASP A 309 33.61 -7.14 -11.93
C ASP A 309 34.81 -7.13 -10.96
N ARG A 310 34.70 -6.45 -9.81
CA ARG A 310 35.77 -6.41 -8.80
C ARG A 310 36.00 -7.77 -8.11
N GLY A 311 34.99 -8.65 -8.13
CA GLY A 311 35.02 -10.00 -7.57
C GLY A 311 35.56 -11.06 -8.53
N GLY A 312 35.55 -10.80 -9.84
CA GLY A 312 36.08 -11.72 -10.85
C GLY A 312 35.12 -11.87 -12.03
N ILE A 313 35.09 -13.05 -12.65
CA ILE A 313 34.08 -13.37 -13.67
C ILE A 313 32.80 -13.79 -12.95
N ILE A 314 31.70 -13.06 -13.17
CA ILE A 314 30.42 -13.29 -12.52
C ILE A 314 29.80 -14.62 -12.98
N GLN A 315 29.42 -15.44 -12.01
CA GLN A 315 28.66 -16.68 -12.19
C GLN A 315 27.29 -16.60 -11.50
N GLU A 316 26.42 -17.56 -11.78
CA GLU A 316 25.12 -17.66 -11.11
C GLU A 316 25.31 -17.84 -9.59
N GLY A 317 24.67 -16.98 -8.80
CA GLY A 317 24.75 -16.97 -7.34
C GLY A 317 25.86 -16.09 -6.77
N ASP A 318 26.78 -15.57 -7.60
CA ASP A 318 27.81 -14.65 -7.13
C ASP A 318 27.19 -13.33 -6.64
N LEU A 319 27.79 -12.76 -5.61
CA LEU A 319 27.37 -11.48 -5.03
C LEU A 319 27.94 -10.33 -5.85
N GLY A 320 27.08 -9.38 -6.22
CA GLY A 320 27.50 -8.16 -6.88
C GLY A 320 28.50 -7.38 -6.03
N THR A 321 29.51 -6.80 -6.69
CA THR A 321 30.53 -5.97 -6.03
C THR A 321 30.48 -4.49 -6.44
N ASP A 322 29.65 -4.17 -7.43
CA ASP A 322 29.43 -2.82 -7.91
C ASP A 322 28.40 -2.06 -7.06
N GLU A 323 28.48 -0.74 -7.09
CA GLU A 323 27.56 0.14 -6.37
C GLU A 323 26.13 -0.06 -6.89
N GLY A 324 25.14 -0.10 -5.98
CA GLY A 324 23.74 -0.40 -6.32
C GLY A 324 23.36 -1.89 -6.28
N VAL A 325 24.29 -2.80 -6.55
CA VAL A 325 24.07 -4.27 -6.54
C VAL A 325 24.93 -4.99 -5.50
N MET A 326 25.66 -4.24 -4.67
CA MET A 326 26.59 -4.78 -3.69
C MET A 326 25.92 -5.78 -2.74
N GLY A 327 26.48 -6.99 -2.67
CA GLY A 327 26.00 -8.05 -1.79
C GLY A 327 24.71 -8.74 -2.27
N GLN A 328 24.22 -8.41 -3.46
CA GLN A 328 23.05 -9.07 -4.04
C GLN A 328 23.49 -10.24 -4.93
N PRO A 329 22.92 -11.45 -4.76
CA PRO A 329 23.19 -12.55 -5.68
C PRO A 329 22.60 -12.27 -7.06
N TYR A 330 23.35 -12.63 -8.12
CA TYR A 330 22.84 -12.62 -9.50
C TYR A 330 22.24 -13.99 -9.85
N LEU A 331 20.95 -14.04 -10.15
CA LEU A 331 20.21 -15.29 -10.35
C LEU A 331 19.69 -15.39 -11.79
N VAL A 332 19.76 -16.60 -12.36
CA VAL A 332 19.31 -16.88 -13.73
C VAL A 332 18.11 -17.83 -13.71
N CYS A 333 17.02 -17.44 -14.35
CA CYS A 333 15.86 -18.29 -14.54
C CYS A 333 16.16 -19.38 -15.58
N LYS A 334 16.23 -20.63 -15.13
CA LYS A 334 16.47 -21.80 -16.00
C LYS A 334 15.44 -21.98 -17.12
N LYS A 335 14.22 -21.46 -16.95
CA LYS A 335 13.14 -21.57 -17.94
C LYS A 335 13.32 -20.60 -19.11
N THR A 336 13.79 -19.38 -18.83
CA THR A 336 13.81 -18.27 -19.81
C THR A 336 15.21 -17.85 -20.22
N GLY A 337 16.24 -18.23 -19.46
CA GLY A 337 17.62 -17.73 -19.63
C GLY A 337 17.79 -16.28 -19.19
N GLU A 338 16.78 -15.70 -18.57
CA GLU A 338 16.82 -14.33 -18.05
C GLU A 338 17.57 -14.30 -16.72
N GLY A 339 18.42 -13.30 -16.52
CA GLY A 339 19.19 -13.14 -15.30
C GLY A 339 19.16 -11.72 -14.80
N HIS A 340 19.03 -11.56 -13.49
CA HIS A 340 18.96 -10.28 -12.79
C HIS A 340 19.51 -10.45 -11.37
N TYR A 341 19.88 -9.35 -10.72
CA TYR A 341 20.14 -9.34 -9.29
C TYR A 341 18.83 -9.55 -8.51
N ILE A 342 18.90 -10.09 -7.29
CA ILE A 342 17.69 -10.43 -6.53
C ILE A 342 16.71 -9.26 -6.34
N ARG A 343 17.20 -8.03 -6.17
CA ARG A 343 16.34 -6.84 -6.03
C ARG A 343 15.55 -6.56 -7.31
N GLU A 344 16.20 -6.73 -8.46
CA GLU A 344 15.56 -6.58 -9.77
C GLU A 344 14.51 -7.68 -9.98
N TRP A 345 14.80 -8.93 -9.60
CA TRP A 345 13.80 -10.01 -9.61
C TRP A 345 12.57 -9.69 -8.78
N HIS A 346 12.76 -9.10 -7.60
CA HIS A 346 11.67 -8.67 -6.75
C HIS A 346 10.85 -7.51 -7.37
N LEU A 347 11.48 -6.55 -8.04
CA LEU A 347 10.77 -5.48 -8.77
C LEU A 347 9.91 -6.04 -9.91
N ILE A 348 10.45 -6.99 -10.67
CA ILE A 348 9.72 -7.71 -11.72
C ILE A 348 8.53 -8.46 -11.12
N ALA A 349 8.73 -9.16 -10.00
CA ALA A 349 7.68 -9.91 -9.32
C ALA A 349 6.53 -9.02 -8.85
N GLU A 350 6.84 -7.87 -8.25
CA GLU A 350 5.85 -6.89 -7.81
C GLU A 350 5.08 -6.29 -9.00
N SER A 351 5.79 -5.79 -10.01
CA SER A 351 5.18 -5.19 -11.19
C SER A 351 4.25 -6.15 -11.91
N GLN A 352 4.68 -7.40 -12.11
CA GLN A 352 3.84 -8.41 -12.76
C GLN A 352 2.65 -8.81 -11.87
N GLY A 353 2.83 -8.86 -10.55
CA GLY A 353 1.75 -9.18 -9.61
C GLY A 353 0.63 -8.15 -9.67
N ASP A 354 1.01 -6.86 -9.63
CA ASP A 354 0.09 -5.74 -9.76
C ASP A 354 -0.66 -5.75 -11.09
N GLU A 355 0.05 -5.98 -12.20
CA GLU A 355 -0.57 -6.06 -13.52
C GLU A 355 -1.51 -7.26 -13.66
N ALA A 356 -1.11 -8.43 -13.14
CA ALA A 356 -1.93 -9.63 -13.15
C ALA A 356 -3.22 -9.40 -12.35
N PHE A 357 -3.13 -8.80 -11.16
CA PHE A 357 -4.30 -8.48 -10.35
C PHE A 357 -5.18 -7.42 -11.01
N LYS A 358 -4.60 -6.35 -11.58
CA LYS A 358 -5.35 -5.32 -12.32
C LYS A 358 -6.11 -5.92 -13.52
N LYS A 359 -5.52 -6.91 -14.19
CA LYS A 359 -6.08 -7.50 -15.41
C LYS A 359 -7.11 -8.60 -15.12
N TYR A 360 -6.87 -9.42 -14.10
CA TYR A 360 -7.64 -10.65 -13.87
C TYR A 360 -8.28 -10.72 -12.48
N GLY A 361 -7.88 -9.88 -11.53
CA GLY A 361 -8.33 -9.92 -10.13
C GLY A 361 -8.11 -11.28 -9.48
N HIS A 362 -9.10 -11.72 -8.71
CA HIS A 362 -9.22 -13.10 -8.26
C HIS A 362 -9.76 -13.97 -9.42
N THR A 363 -9.00 -15.00 -9.80
CA THR A 363 -9.28 -15.81 -11.00
C THR A 363 -9.27 -17.32 -10.70
N GLU A 364 -9.33 -18.15 -11.74
CA GLU A 364 -9.31 -19.62 -11.60
C GLU A 364 -7.91 -20.12 -11.21
N GLU A 365 -7.86 -21.12 -10.32
CA GLU A 365 -6.63 -21.79 -9.89
C GLU A 365 -5.85 -22.33 -11.11
N GLY A 366 -4.55 -22.06 -11.15
CA GLY A 366 -3.66 -22.44 -12.25
C GLY A 366 -3.57 -21.43 -13.39
N THR A 367 -4.33 -20.34 -13.37
CA THR A 367 -4.18 -19.25 -14.36
C THR A 367 -2.78 -18.66 -14.26
N THR A 368 -2.09 -18.45 -15.38
CA THR A 368 -0.73 -17.89 -15.40
C THR A 368 -0.70 -16.46 -15.92
N TYR A 369 0.28 -15.68 -15.45
CA TYR A 369 0.63 -14.37 -15.97
C TYR A 369 2.15 -14.29 -16.19
N GLY A 370 2.56 -13.95 -17.41
CA GLY A 370 3.97 -14.00 -17.76
C GLY A 370 4.61 -15.38 -17.53
N PRO A 371 5.94 -15.46 -17.47
CA PRO A 371 6.66 -16.71 -17.24
C PRO A 371 6.79 -17.10 -15.77
N TRP A 372 6.45 -16.20 -14.84
CA TRP A 372 6.78 -16.36 -13.41
C TRP A 372 5.60 -16.25 -12.45
N LEU A 373 4.37 -15.94 -12.89
CA LEU A 373 3.22 -15.93 -11.99
C LEU A 373 2.19 -17.01 -12.32
N VAL A 374 1.63 -17.59 -11.26
CA VAL A 374 0.50 -18.51 -11.31
C VAL A 374 -0.47 -18.19 -10.17
N TYR A 375 -1.77 -18.20 -10.45
CA TYR A 375 -2.79 -18.00 -9.44
C TYR A 375 -3.02 -19.31 -8.67
N LEU A 376 -2.63 -19.35 -7.40
CA LEU A 376 -2.75 -20.51 -6.54
C LEU A 376 -3.24 -20.10 -5.14
N HIS A 377 -4.09 -20.94 -4.55
CA HIS A 377 -4.63 -20.76 -3.20
C HIS A 377 -5.28 -19.38 -2.98
N GLY A 378 -5.98 -18.87 -3.99
CA GLY A 378 -6.63 -17.56 -3.94
C GLY A 378 -5.71 -16.35 -4.08
N SER A 379 -4.46 -16.52 -4.54
CA SER A 379 -3.50 -15.42 -4.71
C SER A 379 -2.54 -15.64 -5.88
N TRP A 380 -2.00 -14.55 -6.43
CA TRP A 380 -0.92 -14.62 -7.42
C TRP A 380 0.40 -15.01 -6.75
N SER A 381 0.95 -16.16 -7.14
CA SER A 381 2.16 -16.75 -6.57
C SER A 381 3.33 -16.67 -7.54
N TRP A 382 4.49 -16.22 -7.04
CA TRP A 382 5.74 -16.15 -7.78
C TRP A 382 6.41 -17.52 -7.94
N THR A 383 6.92 -17.79 -9.14
CA THR A 383 7.58 -19.05 -9.54
C THR A 383 8.91 -18.81 -10.27
N GLY A 384 9.40 -17.57 -10.24
CA GLY A 384 10.72 -17.19 -10.73
C GLY A 384 11.82 -17.38 -9.69
N PRO A 385 13.05 -16.91 -9.97
CA PRO A 385 14.16 -16.94 -9.01
C PRO A 385 13.84 -16.20 -7.70
N LEU A 386 14.42 -16.68 -6.59
CA LEU A 386 14.31 -16.18 -5.21
C LEU A 386 15.66 -16.31 -4.48
#